data_AF-A0A2E8D8N3-F1
#
_entry.id   AF-A0A2E8D8N3-F1
#
_cell.length_a   1.000
_cell.length_b   1.000
_cell.length_c   1.000
_cell.angle_alpha   90.00
_cell.angle_beta   90.00
_cell.angle_gamma   90.00
#
_symmetry.space_group_name_H-M   'P 1'
#
loop_
_entity.id
_entity.type
_entity.pdbx_description
1 polymer ?
#
loop_
_entity_poly.entity_id
_entity_poly.type
_entity_poly.pdbx_seq_one_letter_code
_entity_poly.pdbx_strand_id
1 'polypeptide(L)'
;MDIITIRDRLNEEMFEQGKRRVCIGFVSELFADLDDASVSRRFAILERDLKSHDLSLQRGSDDPDELYVEQKLKYAAVDMSWVRDAVYWTSRVTTVALEMVVLGILGVWADQRLSTDFLGIVGLLIGVPLGIWHLLRMTQRKSS
;
A
#
# COMPACT_ATOMS: atom_id res chain seq x y z
N MET A 1 21.38 16.13 -22.93
CA MET A 1 20.27 15.22 -22.61
C MET A 1 19.21 16.05 -21.90
N ASP A 2 17.96 16.00 -22.36
CA ASP A 2 16.88 16.86 -21.85
C ASP A 2 16.19 16.20 -20.64
N ILE A 3 15.74 17.02 -19.68
CA ILE A 3 15.09 16.59 -18.43
C ILE A 3 13.79 15.83 -18.74
N ILE A 4 13.11 16.20 -19.82
CA ILE A 4 11.90 15.53 -20.30
C ILE A 4 12.22 14.08 -20.71
N THR A 5 13.30 13.86 -21.45
CA THR A 5 13.74 12.52 -21.87
C THR A 5 14.12 11.64 -20.68
N ILE A 6 14.75 12.22 -19.65
CA ILE A 6 15.09 11.51 -18.41
C ILE A 6 13.82 11.09 -17.67
N ARG A 7 12.81 11.97 -17.61
CA ARG A 7 11.51 11.68 -16.98
C ARG A 7 10.75 10.58 -17.71
N ASP A 8 10.75 10.58 -19.03
CA ASP A 8 10.06 9.55 -19.82
C ASP A 8 10.72 8.18 -19.63
N ARG A 9 12.07 8.12 -19.62
CA ARG A 9 12.79 6.88 -19.28
C ARG A 9 12.53 6.42 -17.85
N LEU A 10 12.46 7.35 -16.89
CA LEU A 10 12.07 7.06 -15.50
C LEU A 10 10.62 6.53 -15.38
N ASN A 11 9.75 6.80 -16.36
CA ASN A 11 8.40 6.25 -16.37
C ASN A 11 8.33 4.82 -16.95
N GLU A 12 9.29 4.43 -17.78
CA GLU A 12 9.37 3.09 -18.37
C GLU A 12 10.04 2.07 -17.44
N GLU A 13 10.95 2.50 -16.56
CA GLU A 13 11.62 1.59 -15.63
C GLU A 13 10.73 1.12 -14.47
N MET A 14 10.81 -0.18 -14.17
CA MET A 14 9.99 -0.84 -13.16
C MET A 14 10.34 -0.38 -11.74
N PHE A 15 9.31 -0.20 -10.92
CA PHE A 15 9.45 0.19 -9.52
C PHE A 15 10.15 -0.90 -8.70
N GLU A 16 11.38 -0.64 -8.27
CA GLU A 16 11.99 -1.39 -7.17
C GLU A 16 11.91 -0.56 -5.87
N GLN A 17 11.18 -1.09 -4.89
CA GLN A 17 11.19 -0.58 -3.51
C GLN A 17 10.83 0.91 -3.34
N GLY A 18 9.91 1.44 -4.15
CA GLY A 18 9.44 2.83 -4.03
C GLY A 18 10.44 3.88 -4.52
N LYS A 19 11.52 3.46 -5.17
CA LYS A 19 12.51 4.31 -5.83
C LYS A 19 12.50 3.98 -7.31
N ARG A 20 12.66 5.01 -8.14
CA ARG A 20 12.96 4.83 -9.56
C ARG A 20 14.36 5.34 -9.79
N ARG A 21 15.21 4.50 -10.38
CA ARG A 21 16.57 4.85 -10.78
C ARG A 21 16.61 4.77 -12.29
N VAL A 22 17.34 5.67 -12.94
CA VAL A 22 17.66 5.56 -14.37
C VAL A 22 19.13 5.89 -14.53
N CYS A 23 19.85 5.03 -15.24
CA CYS A 23 21.22 5.33 -15.65
C CYS A 23 21.19 6.37 -16.77
N ILE A 24 21.91 7.47 -16.58
CA ILE A 24 21.99 8.56 -17.56
C ILE A 24 23.24 8.42 -18.44
N GLY A 25 24.23 7.66 -17.98
CA GLY A 25 25.50 7.41 -18.68
C GLY A 25 26.69 7.56 -17.75
N PHE A 26 27.89 7.50 -18.33
CA PHE A 26 29.14 7.63 -17.60
C PHE A 26 29.58 9.09 -17.47
N VAL A 27 30.20 9.45 -16.35
CA VAL A 27 30.76 10.81 -16.13
C VAL A 27 31.83 11.10 -17.17
N SER A 28 32.67 10.11 -17.45
CA SER A 28 33.69 10.17 -18.50
C SER A 28 33.13 10.51 -19.87
N GLU A 29 31.96 9.98 -20.25
CA GLU A 29 31.32 10.28 -21.55
C GLU A 29 30.56 11.62 -21.54
N LEU A 30 29.84 11.92 -20.46
CA LEU A 30 29.05 13.17 -20.36
C LEU A 30 29.94 14.41 -20.28
N PHE A 31 31.17 14.26 -19.79
CA PHE A 31 32.08 15.35 -19.50
C PHE A 31 33.46 15.18 -20.14
N ALA A 32 33.58 14.32 -21.16
CA ALA A 32 34.85 14.01 -21.83
C ALA A 32 35.67 15.23 -22.27
N ASP A 33 35.00 16.35 -22.55
CA ASP A 33 35.59 17.57 -23.12
C ASP A 33 35.75 18.72 -22.10
N LEU A 34 35.61 18.43 -20.80
CA LEU A 34 35.61 19.44 -19.74
C LEU A 34 36.71 19.21 -18.72
N ASP A 35 37.31 20.29 -18.23
CA ASP A 35 38.26 20.24 -17.12
C ASP A 35 37.56 19.92 -15.79
N ASP A 36 38.28 19.34 -14.83
CA ASP A 36 37.73 18.93 -13.52
C ASP A 36 37.00 20.07 -12.78
N ALA A 37 37.48 21.31 -12.97
CA ALA A 37 36.88 22.51 -12.39
C ALA A 37 35.51 22.85 -13.01
N SER A 38 35.36 22.69 -14.32
CA SER A 38 34.11 22.90 -15.06
C SER A 38 33.15 21.73 -14.88
N VAL A 39 33.64 20.50 -14.74
CA VAL A 39 32.83 19.33 -14.36
C VAL A 39 32.14 19.58 -13.03
N SER A 40 32.90 19.97 -12.01
CA SER A 40 32.36 20.26 -10.67
C SER A 40 31.30 21.37 -10.70
N ARG A 41 31.53 22.42 -11.50
CA ARG A 41 30.58 23.54 -11.64
C ARG A 41 29.29 23.12 -12.35
N ARG A 42 29.40 22.34 -13.44
CA ARG A 42 28.23 21.84 -14.18
C ARG A 42 27.43 20.84 -13.36
N PHE A 43 28.11 19.98 -12.62
CA PHE A 43 27.48 19.04 -11.70
C PHE A 43 26.65 19.74 -10.63
N ALA A 44 27.18 20.80 -10.01
CA ALA A 44 26.45 21.58 -9.02
C ALA A 44 25.21 22.29 -9.58
N ILE A 45 25.26 22.73 -10.85
CA ILE A 45 24.09 23.32 -11.53
C ILE A 45 23.05 22.24 -11.79
N LEU A 46 23.46 21.08 -12.30
CA LEU A 46 22.59 19.95 -12.61
C LEU A 46 21.92 19.40 -11.35
N GLU A 47 22.68 19.25 -10.26
CA GLU A 47 22.15 18.80 -8.97
C GLU A 47 21.10 19.77 -8.43
N ARG A 48 21.33 21.09 -8.55
CA ARG A 48 20.35 22.10 -8.13
C ARG A 48 19.06 22.01 -8.96
N ASP A 49 19.19 21.82 -10.26
CA ASP A 49 18.05 21.74 -11.18
C ASP A 49 17.24 20.44 -10.99
N LEU A 50 17.92 19.32 -10.76
CA LEU A 50 17.32 18.04 -10.39
C LEU A 50 16.60 18.12 -9.05
N LYS A 51 17.20 18.78 -8.05
CA LYS A 51 16.61 18.94 -6.72
C LYS A 51 15.31 19.75 -6.76
N SER A 52 15.17 20.68 -7.71
CA SER A 52 13.91 21.41 -7.91
C SER A 52 12.76 20.50 -8.39
N HIS A 53 13.08 19.33 -8.94
CA HIS A 53 12.15 18.33 -9.47
C HIS A 53 12.02 17.07 -8.59
N ASP A 54 12.48 17.09 -7.34
CA ASP A 54 12.50 15.94 -6.40
C ASP A 54 13.33 14.75 -6.92
N LEU A 55 14.33 15.05 -7.75
CA LEU A 55 15.29 14.11 -8.29
C LEU A 55 16.61 14.26 -7.53
N SER A 56 17.23 13.14 -7.20
CA SER A 56 18.55 13.09 -6.58
C SER A 56 19.52 12.40 -7.50
N LEU A 57 20.70 12.98 -7.67
CA LEU A 57 21.76 12.40 -8.46
C LEU A 57 22.63 11.54 -7.55
N GLN A 58 22.87 10.29 -7.92
CA GLN A 58 23.75 9.37 -7.18
C GLN A 58 24.75 8.73 -8.13
N ARG A 59 25.98 8.53 -7.67
CA ARG A 59 26.95 7.68 -8.36
C ARG A 59 26.64 6.22 -8.09
N GLY A 60 26.93 5.36 -9.05
CA GLY A 60 26.84 3.92 -8.90
C GLY A 60 27.64 3.45 -7.69
N SER A 61 27.03 2.58 -6.89
CA SER A 61 27.75 1.93 -5.79
C SER A 61 28.76 0.91 -6.30
N ASP A 62 28.49 0.32 -7.46
CA ASP A 62 29.31 -0.73 -8.08
C ASP A 62 30.32 -0.15 -9.09
N ASP A 63 29.98 0.96 -9.75
CA ASP A 63 30.87 1.70 -10.64
C ASP A 63 30.78 3.22 -10.36
N PRO A 64 31.86 3.88 -9.89
CA PRO A 64 31.86 5.31 -9.58
C PRO A 64 31.78 6.21 -10.82
N ASP A 65 32.05 5.67 -12.01
CA ASP A 65 31.91 6.41 -13.27
C ASP A 65 30.46 6.43 -13.76
N GLU A 66 29.61 5.54 -13.24
CA GLU A 66 28.21 5.47 -13.63
C GLU A 66 27.34 6.46 -12.84
N LEU A 67 26.51 7.21 -13.56
CA LEU A 67 25.69 8.27 -12.99
C LEU A 67 24.20 7.91 -13.09
N TYR A 68 23.54 7.87 -11.93
CA TYR A 68 22.13 7.55 -11.81
C TYR A 68 21.33 8.76 -11.33
N VAL A 69 20.12 8.93 -11.86
CA VAL A 69 19.10 9.78 -11.23
C VAL A 69 18.13 8.89 -10.48
N GLU A 70 18.09 9.07 -9.16
CA GLU A 70 17.09 8.47 -8.28
C GLU A 70 15.97 9.48 -8.03
N GLN A 71 14.76 9.15 -8.48
CA GLN A 71 13.55 9.83 -8.08
C GLN A 71 12.99 9.16 -6.82
N LYS A 72 12.95 9.89 -5.72
CA LYS A 72 12.16 9.47 -4.55
C LYS A 72 10.71 9.80 -4.85
N LEU A 73 9.91 8.79 -5.17
CA LEU A 73 8.48 9.00 -5.29
C LEU A 73 7.95 9.34 -3.90
N LYS A 74 7.50 10.59 -3.73
CA LYS A 74 6.78 11.06 -2.54
C LYS A 74 5.54 10.21 -2.23
N TYR A 75 5.04 9.50 -3.24
CA TYR A 75 4.08 8.41 -3.10
C TYR A 75 4.83 7.11 -2.78
N ALA A 76 5.45 7.06 -1.59
CA ALA A 76 5.66 5.78 -0.92
C ALA A 76 4.31 5.04 -0.98
N ALA A 77 4.33 3.76 -1.38
CA ALA A 77 3.16 2.91 -1.55
C ALA A 77 2.03 3.37 -0.62
N VAL A 78 0.94 3.90 -1.20
CA VAL A 78 -0.20 4.43 -0.43
C VAL A 78 -0.43 3.46 0.71
N ASP A 79 -0.21 3.91 1.95
CA ASP A 79 -0.32 3.03 3.09
C ASP A 79 -1.78 2.61 3.21
N MET A 80 -2.10 1.47 2.61
CA MET A 80 -3.43 0.86 2.62
C MET A 80 -3.66 0.09 3.92
N SER A 81 -2.89 0.37 4.98
CA SER A 81 -3.12 -0.13 6.33
C SER A 81 -4.58 0.09 6.77
N TRP A 82 -5.17 1.25 6.45
CA TRP A 82 -6.58 1.53 6.72
C TRP A 82 -7.55 0.62 5.95
N VAL A 83 -7.22 0.20 4.73
CA VAL A 83 -8.03 -0.76 3.95
C VAL A 83 -7.98 -2.14 4.61
N ARG A 84 -6.79 -2.56 5.06
CA ARG A 84 -6.62 -3.84 5.77
C ARG A 84 -7.45 -3.87 7.05
N ASP A 85 -7.41 -2.78 7.82
CA ASP A 85 -8.21 -2.66 9.05
C ASP A 85 -9.71 -2.64 8.77
N ALA A 86 -10.15 -1.95 7.71
CA ALA A 86 -11.55 -1.91 7.31
C ALA A 86 -12.07 -3.30 6.88
N VAL A 87 -11.32 -4.03 6.07
CA VAL A 87 -11.70 -5.40 5.63
C VAL A 87 -11.70 -6.36 6.82
N TYR A 88 -10.73 -6.21 7.73
CA TYR A 88 -10.67 -7.03 8.94
C TYR A 88 -11.89 -6.82 9.84
N TRP A 89 -12.30 -5.57 10.04
CA TRP A 89 -13.51 -5.26 10.81
C TRP A 89 -14.78 -5.74 10.11
N THR A 90 -14.88 -5.50 8.81
CA THR A 90 -16.05 -5.88 8.00
C THR A 90 -16.25 -7.38 7.99
N SER A 91 -15.20 -8.17 7.74
CA SER A 91 -15.30 -9.64 7.72
C SER A 91 -15.82 -10.21 9.05
N ARG A 92 -15.39 -9.65 10.19
CA ARG A 92 -15.88 -10.06 11.52
C ARG A 92 -17.36 -9.76 11.74
N VAL A 93 -17.81 -8.56 11.37
CA VAL A 93 -19.24 -8.19 11.47
C VAL A 93 -20.07 -9.11 10.58
N THR A 94 -19.61 -9.38 9.36
CA THR A 94 -20.28 -10.30 8.44
C THR A 94 -20.37 -11.71 9.00
N THR A 95 -19.30 -12.23 9.63
CA THR A 95 -19.34 -13.55 10.28
C THR A 95 -20.40 -13.61 11.37
N VAL A 96 -20.47 -12.60 12.23
CA VAL A 96 -21.46 -12.57 13.32
C VAL A 96 -22.88 -12.42 12.79
N ALA A 97 -23.08 -11.59 11.76
CA ALA A 97 -24.38 -11.49 11.10
C ALA A 97 -24.80 -12.85 10.48
N LEU A 98 -23.84 -13.57 9.91
CA LEU A 98 -24.08 -14.90 9.33
C LEU A 98 -24.44 -15.93 10.41
N GLU A 99 -23.81 -15.88 11.59
CA GLU A 99 -24.18 -16.70 12.76
C GLU A 99 -25.65 -16.45 13.19
N MET A 100 -26.09 -15.19 13.20
CA MET A 100 -27.49 -14.85 13.53
C MET A 100 -28.47 -15.43 12.51
N VAL A 101 -28.16 -15.32 11.21
CA VAL A 101 -28.98 -15.86 10.14
C VAL A 101 -29.03 -17.39 10.21
N VAL A 102 -27.89 -18.04 10.46
CA VAL A 102 -27.80 -19.50 10.62
C VAL A 102 -28.65 -19.98 11.79
N LEU A 103 -28.60 -19.30 12.94
CA LEU A 103 -29.45 -19.63 14.10
C LEU A 103 -30.94 -19.46 13.80
N GLY A 104 -31.33 -18.42 13.07
CA GLY A 104 -32.71 -18.22 12.63
C GLY A 104 -33.20 -19.34 11.70
N ILE A 105 -32.40 -19.71 10.70
CA ILE A 105 -32.72 -20.80 9.77
C ILE A 105 -32.82 -22.14 10.51
N LEU A 106 -31.88 -22.42 11.42
CA LEU A 106 -31.91 -23.63 12.25
C LEU A 106 -33.18 -23.68 13.12
N GLY A 107 -33.62 -22.54 13.68
CA GLY A 107 -34.86 -22.45 14.44
C GLY A 107 -36.10 -22.79 13.61
N VAL A 108 -36.19 -22.23 12.40
CA VAL A 108 -37.31 -22.52 11.46
C VAL A 108 -37.28 -23.98 11.01
N TRP A 109 -36.11 -24.54 10.73
CA TRP A 109 -35.97 -25.95 10.37
C TRP A 109 -36.39 -26.88 11.52
N ALA A 110 -36.04 -26.54 12.76
CA ALA A 110 -36.46 -27.30 13.94
C ALA A 110 -37.98 -27.24 14.15
N ASP A 111 -38.61 -26.08 13.92
CA ASP A 111 -40.06 -25.91 13.97
C ASP A 111 -40.78 -26.82 12.95
N GLN A 112 -40.30 -26.87 11.71
CA GLN A 112 -40.84 -27.77 10.68
C GLN A 112 -40.73 -29.26 11.07
N ARG A 113 -39.68 -29.64 11.81
CA ARG A 113 -39.45 -31.03 12.25
C ARG A 113 -40.32 -31.41 13.45
N LEU A 114 -40.60 -30.47 14.33
CA LEU A 114 -41.30 -30.68 15.60
C LEU A 114 -42.78 -30.28 15.54
N SER A 115 -43.25 -29.73 14.42
CA SER A 115 -44.62 -29.19 14.25
C SER A 115 -44.98 -28.13 15.30
N THR A 116 -43.98 -27.33 15.68
CA THR A 116 -44.11 -26.17 16.56
C THR A 116 -43.91 -24.90 15.75
N ASP A 117 -44.50 -23.78 16.18
CA ASP A 117 -44.40 -22.47 15.49
C ASP A 117 -43.58 -21.43 16.27
N PHE A 118 -42.92 -21.84 17.36
CA PHE A 118 -42.28 -20.92 18.31
C PHE A 118 -40.76 -21.04 18.40
N LEU A 119 -40.13 -22.14 17.96
CA LEU A 119 -38.66 -22.28 18.06
C LEU A 119 -37.92 -21.37 17.08
N GLY A 120 -38.50 -21.00 15.94
CA GLY A 120 -37.95 -20.02 15.00
C GLY A 120 -37.86 -18.63 15.63
N ILE A 121 -38.91 -18.21 16.34
CA ILE A 121 -38.93 -16.92 17.05
C ILE A 121 -37.96 -16.93 18.23
N VAL A 122 -37.90 -18.04 18.98
CA VAL A 122 -36.95 -18.22 20.08
C VAL A 122 -35.50 -18.23 19.57
N GLY A 123 -35.23 -18.90 18.45
CA GLY A 123 -33.92 -18.93 17.80
C GLY A 123 -33.47 -17.55 17.33
N LEU A 124 -34.39 -16.74 16.82
CA LEU A 124 -34.11 -15.35 16.44
C LEU A 124 -33.90 -14.44 17.66
N LEU A 125 -34.76 -14.57 18.68
CA LEU A 125 -34.68 -13.83 19.94
C LEU A 125 -33.41 -14.13 20.73
N ILE A 126 -32.88 -15.34 20.63
CA ILE A 126 -31.63 -15.73 21.29
C ILE A 126 -30.43 -15.41 20.38
N GLY A 127 -30.51 -15.67 19.07
CA GLY A 127 -29.41 -15.50 18.14
C GLY A 127 -28.94 -14.06 18.00
N VAL A 128 -29.87 -13.09 17.98
CA VAL A 128 -29.53 -11.65 17.91
C VAL A 128 -28.73 -11.17 19.12
N PRO A 129 -29.18 -11.35 20.37
CA PRO A 129 -28.40 -10.93 21.54
C PRO A 129 -27.10 -11.73 21.69
N LEU A 130 -27.05 -13.02 21.30
CA LEU A 130 -25.81 -13.79 21.32
C LEU A 130 -24.77 -13.24 20.34
N GLY A 131 -25.19 -12.89 19.12
CA GLY A 131 -24.29 -12.28 18.14
C GLY A 131 -23.83 -10.87 18.57
N ILE A 132 -24.72 -10.05 19.15
CA ILE A 132 -24.36 -8.73 19.70
C ILE A 132 -23.36 -8.89 20.86
N TRP A 133 -23.60 -9.85 21.76
CA TRP A 133 -22.68 -10.19 22.85
C TRP A 133 -21.31 -10.63 22.33
N HIS A 134 -21.28 -11.46 21.29
CA HIS A 134 -20.05 -11.93 20.69
C HIS A 134 -19.24 -10.78 20.07
N LEU A 135 -19.91 -9.88 19.33
CA LEU A 135 -19.33 -8.64 18.81
C LEU A 135 -18.74 -7.78 19.93
N LEU A 136 -19.51 -7.52 20.99
CA LEU A 136 -19.09 -6.70 22.13
C LEU A 136 -17.85 -7.27 22.83
N ARG A 137 -17.81 -8.57 23.07
CA ARG A 137 -16.65 -9.25 23.68
C ARG A 137 -15.41 -9.17 22.78
N MET A 138 -15.59 -9.20 21.46
CA MET A 138 -14.50 -9.11 20.49
C MET A 138 -13.93 -7.69 20.41
N THR A 139 -14.78 -6.64 20.50
CA THR A 139 -14.34 -5.23 20.61
C THR A 139 -13.50 -4.99 21.85
N GLN A 140 -13.89 -5.54 23.00
CA GLN A 140 -13.21 -5.30 24.29
C GLN A 140 -11.81 -5.91 24.36
N ARG A 141 -11.49 -6.92 23.53
CA ARG A 141 -10.14 -7.48 23.45
C ARG A 141 -9.12 -6.58 22.77
N LYS A 142 -9.52 -5.45 22.15
CA LYS A 142 -8.61 -4.54 21.43
C LYS A 142 -8.14 -3.32 22.27
N SER A 143 -8.39 -3.28 23.59
CA SER A 143 -7.94 -2.18 24.47
C SER A 143 -6.97 -2.59 25.59
N SER A 144 -6.02 -3.49 25.32
CA SER A 144 -4.89 -3.73 26.22
C SER A 144 -3.58 -3.74 25.48
#